data_AF-A0A956Z0Z2-F1
#
_entry.id   AF-A0A956Z0Z2-F1
#
_cell.length_a   1.000
_cell.length_b   1.000
_cell.length_c   1.000
_cell.angle_alpha   90.00
_cell.angle_beta   90.00
_cell.angle_gamma   90.00
#
_symmetry.space_group_name_H-M   'P 1'
#
loop_
_entity.id
_entity.type
_entity.pdbx_description
1 polymer ?
#
loop_
_entity_poly.entity_id
_entity_poly.type
_entity_poly.pdbx_seq_one_letter_code
_entity_poly.pdbx_strand_id
1 'polypeptide(L)' 'MGLKPDHWIRKMALEHGMIEPFVEKQVRNGVISFGLSSYGYDLRVANEFKVFTDVFNAMVDPKHFAPNSFVDI' A
#
# COMPACT_ATOMS: atom_id res chain seq x y z
N MET A 1 -1.44 10.05 21.45
CA MET A 1 -0.54 9.57 20.38
C MET A 1 -0.59 10.60 19.26
N GLY A 2 0.54 11.13 18.81
CA GLY A 2 0.59 12.17 17.77
C GLY A 2 1.09 11.65 16.42
N LEU A 3 0.87 12.42 15.34
CA LEU A 3 1.39 12.10 14.02
C LEU A 3 2.92 12.09 14.04
N LYS A 4 3.52 11.09 13.40
CA LYS A 4 4.97 10.88 13.46
C LYS A 4 5.67 11.62 12.31
N PRO A 5 6.71 12.41 12.59
CA PRO A 5 7.49 13.09 11.57
C PRO A 5 8.40 12.13 10.80
N ASP A 6 8.88 12.60 9.66
CA ASP A 6 9.80 11.93 8.74
C ASP A 6 11.00 11.24 9.42
N HIS A 7 11.69 11.92 10.34
CA HIS A 7 12.87 11.37 11.03
C HIS A 7 12.51 10.18 11.93
N TRP A 8 11.32 10.18 12.52
CA TRP A 8 10.84 9.05 13.31
C TRP A 8 10.53 7.87 12.38
N ILE A 9 9.83 8.12 11.26
CA ILE A 9 9.49 7.09 10.27
C ILE A 9 10.76 6.47 9.69
N ARG A 10 11.76 7.29 9.33
CA ARG A 10 13.06 6.86 8.83
C ARG A 10 13.78 5.95 9.84
N LYS A 11 13.85 6.38 11.11
CA LYS A 11 14.47 5.59 12.17
C LYS A 11 13.81 4.21 12.29
N MET A 12 12.48 4.18 12.33
CA MET A 12 11.72 2.93 12.46
C MET A 12 11.88 2.02 11.23
N ALA A 13 11.95 2.59 10.03
CA ALA A 13 12.19 1.79 8.82
C ALA A 13 13.59 1.18 8.81
N LEU A 14 14.64 1.95 9.11
CA LEU A 14 16.03 1.50 9.02
C LEU A 14 16.50 0.62 10.18
N GLU A 15 16.10 0.94 11.42
CA GLU A 15 16.57 0.24 12.62
C GLU A 15 15.66 -0.91 13.03
N HIS A 16 14.38 -0.86 12.66
CA HIS A 16 13.36 -1.82 13.12
C HIS A 16 12.61 -2.54 11.98
N GLY A 17 12.96 -2.30 10.71
CA GLY A 17 12.32 -2.96 9.58
C GLY A 17 10.83 -2.63 9.41
N MET A 18 10.39 -1.44 9.86
CA MET A 18 8.98 -1.06 9.83
C MET A 18 8.41 -0.97 8.40
N ILE A 19 9.24 -0.63 7.41
CA ILE A 19 8.85 -0.51 6.00
C ILE A 19 9.95 -1.14 5.16
N GLU A 20 9.60 -2.14 4.33
CA GLU A 20 10.56 -2.81 3.45
C GLU A 20 9.91 -3.14 2.10
N PRO A 21 10.50 -2.73 0.96
CA PRO A 21 11.67 -1.84 0.83
C PRO A 21 11.36 -0.37 1.18
N PHE A 22 12.32 0.33 1.81
CA PHE A 22 12.20 1.74 2.23
C PHE A 22 12.87 2.72 1.26
N VAL A 23 12.23 3.86 1.02
CA VAL A 23 12.72 4.95 0.15
C VAL A 23 12.76 6.26 0.93
N GLU A 24 13.97 6.71 1.24
CA GLU A 24 14.25 7.79 2.20
C GLU A 24 13.84 9.20 1.72
N LYS A 25 13.65 9.37 0.41
CA LYS A 25 13.29 10.66 -0.22
C LYS A 25 12.14 10.45 -1.19
N GLN A 26 11.38 11.51 -1.43
CA GLN A 26 10.30 11.43 -2.40
C GLN A 26 10.83 11.32 -3.83
N VAL A 27 10.42 10.27 -4.54
CA VAL A 27 10.67 10.07 -5.97
C VAL A 27 9.48 10.66 -6.73
N ARG A 28 9.72 11.48 -7.76
CA ARG A 28 8.64 12.20 -8.49
C ARG A 28 8.78 12.23 -10.01
N ASN A 29 9.95 11.92 -10.57
CA ASN A 29 10.19 12.14 -12.00
C ASN A 29 9.52 11.05 -12.85
N GLY A 30 8.58 11.45 -13.71
CA GLY A 30 7.90 10.56 -14.66
C GLY A 30 6.94 9.54 -14.03
N VAL A 31 6.59 9.69 -12.75
CA VAL A 31 5.76 8.73 -11.99
C VAL A 31 4.85 9.44 -10.99
N ILE A 32 3.78 8.75 -10.55
CA ILE A 32 3.08 9.15 -9.32
C ILE A 32 4.07 9.01 -8.17
N SER A 33 4.20 10.07 -7.36
CA SER A 33 5.28 10.13 -6.39
C SER A 33 5.13 9.13 -5.24
N PHE A 34 6.26 8.68 -4.69
CA PHE A 34 6.30 7.76 -3.56
C PHE A 34 7.51 8.01 -2.66
N GLY A 35 7.53 7.40 -1.47
CA GLY A 35 8.62 7.48 -0.50
C GLY A 35 8.29 8.35 0.72
N LEU A 36 9.31 8.64 1.53
CA LEU A 36 9.17 9.41 2.76
C LEU A 36 8.74 10.86 2.50
N SER A 37 7.74 11.32 3.26
CA SER A 37 7.22 12.69 3.30
C SER A 37 7.27 13.24 4.73
N SER A 38 7.04 14.54 4.92
CA SER A 38 7.30 15.25 6.19
C SER A 38 6.63 14.61 7.42
N TYR A 39 5.44 14.03 7.26
CA TYR A 39 4.68 13.39 8.33
C TYR A 39 3.96 12.12 7.84
N GLY A 40 4.55 11.42 6.87
CA GLY A 40 3.93 10.25 6.26
C GLY A 40 4.87 9.53 5.29
N TYR A 41 4.37 8.46 4.70
CA TYR A 41 5.09 7.67 3.71
C TYR A 41 4.14 7.28 2.58
N ASP A 42 4.49 7.68 1.36
CA ASP A 42 3.72 7.38 0.16
C ASP A 42 4.12 5.98 -0.33
N LEU A 43 3.23 4.99 -0.15
CA LEU A 43 3.45 3.62 -0.61
C LEU A 43 3.20 3.45 -2.11
N ARG A 44 3.68 2.34 -2.67
CA ARG A 44 3.46 1.97 -4.08
C ARG A 44 2.48 0.81 -4.18
N VAL A 45 1.72 0.79 -5.26
CA VAL A 45 0.86 -0.35 -5.63
C VAL A 45 1.72 -1.35 -6.42
N ALA A 46 1.59 -2.63 -6.10
CA ALA A 46 2.22 -3.71 -6.86
C ALA A 46 1.50 -3.93 -8.21
N ASN A 47 2.06 -4.79 -9.05
CA ASN A 47 1.49 -5.14 -10.34
C ASN A 47 0.55 -6.36 -10.30
N GLU A 48 -0.07 -6.62 -9.15
CA GLU A 48 -1.02 -7.71 -8.94
C GLU A 48 -2.36 -7.13 -8.51
N PHE A 49 -3.42 -7.39 -9.27
CA PHE A 49 -4.72 -6.82 -9.00
C PHE A 49 -5.82 -7.89 -8.98
N LYS A 50 -6.83 -7.66 -8.14
CA LYS A 50 -8.08 -8.42 -8.12
C LYS A 50 -9.21 -7.52 -8.58
N VAL A 51 -9.71 -7.75 -9.79
CA VAL A 51 -10.83 -6.99 -10.35
C VAL A 51 -12.14 -7.69 -10.04
N PHE A 52 -13.04 -7.00 -9.33
CA PHE A 52 -14.35 -7.56 -8.99
C PHE A 52 -15.21 -7.79 -10.24
N THR A 53 -15.98 -8.89 -10.25
CA THR A 53 -16.96 -9.23 -11.28
C THR A 53 -18.25 -9.78 -10.67
N ASP A 54 -19.38 -9.37 -11.23
CA ASP A 54 -20.73 -9.80 -10.83
C ASP A 54 -21.26 -10.99 -11.65
N VAL A 55 -20.49 -11.51 -12.62
CA VAL A 55 -20.88 -12.59 -13.54
C VAL A 55 -21.42 -13.83 -12.81
N PHE A 56 -20.89 -14.13 -11.63
CA PHE A 56 -21.28 -15.31 -10.84
C PHE A 56 -22.41 -15.06 -9.84
N ASN A 57 -22.96 -13.83 -9.78
CA ASN A 57 -23.97 -13.40 -8.80
C ASN A 57 -23.61 -13.82 -7.36
N ALA A 58 -22.33 -13.82 -7.04
CA ALA A 58 -21.85 -14.19 -5.72
C ALA A 58 -22.28 -13.11 -4.70
N MET A 59 -22.79 -13.56 -3.56
CA MET A 59 -23.12 -12.65 -2.45
C MET A 59 -21.83 -12.04 -1.89
N VAL A 60 -21.80 -10.72 -1.77
CA VAL A 60 -20.67 -10.01 -1.14
C VAL A 60 -20.84 -10.09 0.38
N ASP A 61 -20.24 -11.10 0.98
CA ASP A 61 -20.18 -11.27 2.44
C ASP A 61 -18.76 -10.98 2.95
N PRO A 62 -18.54 -9.89 3.71
CA PRO A 62 -17.23 -9.57 4.29
C PRO A 62 -16.68 -10.65 5.24
N LYS A 63 -17.54 -11.52 5.79
CA LYS A 63 -17.15 -12.66 6.64
C LYS A 63 -16.84 -13.92 5.83
N HIS A 64 -17.36 -14.02 4.61
CA HIS A 64 -17.20 -15.19 3.74
C HIS A 64 -16.74 -14.73 2.36
N PHE A 65 -15.45 -14.40 2.26
CA PHE A 65 -14.84 -13.94 1.01
C PHE A 65 -15.02 -14.98 -0.11
N ALA A 66 -15.52 -14.54 -1.26
CA ALA A 66 -15.79 -15.38 -2.43
C ALA A 66 -14.73 -15.13 -3.52
N PRO A 67 -13.70 -16.00 -3.66
CA PRO A 67 -12.60 -15.75 -4.60
C PRO A 67 -13.02 -15.71 -6.06
N ASN A 68 -14.10 -16.41 -6.41
CA ASN A 68 -14.68 -16.42 -7.76
C ASN A 68 -15.32 -15.08 -8.15
N SER A 69 -15.55 -14.16 -7.21
CA SER A 69 -16.03 -12.81 -7.49
C SER A 69 -14.94 -11.88 -8.03
N PHE A 70 -13.72 -12.39 -8.25
CA PHE A 70 -12.59 -11.60 -8.72
C PHE A 70 -11.87 -12.28 -9.88
N VAL A 71 -11.32 -11.46 -10.77
CA VAL A 71 -10.40 -11.85 -11.82
C VAL A 71 -9.01 -11.31 -11.45
N ASP A 72 -8.02 -12.19 -11.44
CA ASP A 72 -6.61 -11.82 -11.25
C ASP A 72 -6.04 -11.24 -12.55
N ILE A 73 -5.41 -10.06 -12.47
CA ILE A 73 -4.70 -9.40 -13.59
C ILE A 73 -3.32 -8.89 -13.17
#